data_AF-A0A7S3JXU1-F1
#
_entry.id   AF-A0A7S3JXU1-F1
#
_cell.length_a   1.000
_cell.length_b   1.000
_cell.length_c   1.000
_cell.angle_alpha   90.00
_cell.angle_beta   90.00
_cell.angle_gamma   90.00
#
_symmetry.space_group_name_H-M   'P 1'
#
loop_
_entity.id
_entity.type
_entity.pdbx_description
1 polymer ?
#
loop_
_entity_poly.entity_id
_entity_poly.type
_entity_poly.pdbx_seq_one_letter_code
_entity_poly.pdbx_strand_id
1 'polypeptide(L)'
;DASLNDVELSQLYLVSLHFQLQFPNHNFPLAYMHSELLTAFKSQEPTPSQLQHSVAAALNRIGWNHSFEYETPEGFSLDMAQPETKSAIEVDGPFHYLKRSGRRPTENGRTKFK
;
A
#
# COMPACT_ATOMS: atom_id res chain seq x y z
N ASP A 1 -4.89 17.37 -25.46
CA ASP A 1 -5.18 16.54 -24.28
C ASP A 1 -3.92 15.94 -23.72
N ALA A 2 -3.61 16.22 -22.46
CA ALA A 2 -2.52 15.55 -21.76
C ALA A 2 -3.07 14.23 -21.19
N SER A 3 -2.54 13.10 -21.65
CA SER A 3 -2.84 11.80 -21.05
C SER A 3 -2.23 11.73 -19.64
N LEU A 4 -2.99 11.22 -18.68
CA LEU A 4 -2.49 10.95 -17.33
C LEU A 4 -1.39 9.88 -17.37
N ASN A 5 -0.41 9.98 -16.47
CA ASN A 5 0.61 8.96 -16.28
C ASN A 5 0.22 7.95 -15.18
N ASP A 6 0.97 6.84 -15.06
CA ASP A 6 0.67 5.76 -14.10
C ASP A 6 0.64 6.22 -12.64
N VAL A 7 1.46 7.22 -12.26
CA VAL A 7 1.43 7.78 -10.90
C VAL A 7 0.13 8.53 -10.66
N GLU A 8 -0.33 9.32 -11.63
CA GLU A 8 -1.59 10.05 -11.55
C GLU A 8 -2.79 9.09 -11.52
N LEU A 9 -2.77 8.04 -12.36
CA LEU A 9 -3.78 6.98 -12.38
C LEU A 9 -3.83 6.21 -11.04
N SER A 10 -2.67 5.90 -10.46
CA SER A 10 -2.56 5.29 -9.13
C SER A 10 -3.17 6.18 -8.03
N GLN A 11 -2.91 7.49 -8.06
CA GLN A 11 -3.55 8.41 -7.09
C GLN A 11 -5.07 8.51 -7.29
N LEU A 12 -5.55 8.49 -8.54
CA LEU A 12 -6.99 8.45 -8.82
C LEU A 12 -7.64 7.15 -8.33
N TYR A 13 -6.93 6.02 -8.37
CA TYR A 13 -7.39 4.76 -7.78
C TYR A 13 -7.66 4.92 -6.28
N LEU A 14 -6.69 5.45 -5.52
CA LEU A 14 -6.82 5.67 -4.07
C LEU A 14 -8.01 6.57 -3.73
N VAL A 15 -8.19 7.65 -4.48
CA VAL A 15 -9.34 8.55 -4.31
C VAL A 15 -10.65 7.81 -4.61
N SER A 16 -10.70 7.09 -5.73
CA SER A 16 -11.88 6.30 -6.13
C SER A 16 -12.27 5.29 -5.05
N LEU A 17 -11.31 4.53 -4.55
CA LEU A 17 -11.51 3.54 -3.50
C LEU A 17 -12.02 4.19 -2.20
N HIS A 18 -11.41 5.30 -1.79
CA HIS A 18 -11.85 6.05 -0.61
C HIS A 18 -13.32 6.48 -0.72
N PHE A 19 -13.73 7.05 -1.87
CA PHE A 19 -15.11 7.46 -2.09
C PHE A 19 -16.07 6.26 -2.11
N GLN A 20 -15.70 5.15 -2.73
CA GLN A 20 -16.52 3.93 -2.74
C GLN A 20 -16.75 3.39 -1.33
N LEU A 21 -15.72 3.39 -0.48
CA LEU A 21 -15.82 2.92 0.91
C LEU A 21 -16.64 3.87 1.79
N GLN A 22 -16.50 5.19 1.62
CA GLN A 22 -17.23 6.18 2.41
C GLN A 22 -18.69 6.36 1.95
N PHE A 23 -18.96 6.15 0.65
CA PHE A 23 -20.25 6.43 0.03
C PHE A 23 -20.71 5.27 -0.89
N PRO A 24 -20.95 4.06 -0.34
CA PRO A 24 -21.18 2.84 -1.13
C PRO A 24 -22.43 2.89 -2.04
N ASN A 25 -23.38 3.77 -1.75
CA ASN A 25 -24.61 3.94 -2.53
C ASN A 25 -24.52 5.03 -3.61
N HIS A 26 -23.35 5.66 -3.79
CA HIS A 26 -23.15 6.71 -4.78
C HIS A 26 -22.39 6.19 -6.00
N ASN A 27 -22.87 6.56 -7.19
CA ASN A 27 -22.16 6.29 -8.43
C ASN A 27 -20.94 7.20 -8.52
N PHE A 28 -19.75 6.63 -8.35
CA PHE A 28 -18.51 7.37 -8.53
C PHE A 28 -18.13 7.45 -10.02
N PRO A 29 -17.84 8.64 -10.57
CA PRO A 29 -17.69 8.85 -12.01
C PRO A 29 -16.48 8.13 -12.62
N LEU A 30 -15.58 7.52 -11.84
CA LEU A 30 -14.43 6.77 -12.36
C LEU A 30 -14.60 5.24 -12.32
N ALA A 31 -15.80 4.73 -11.97
CA ALA A 31 -16.03 3.29 -11.91
C ALA A 31 -15.75 2.56 -13.24
N TYR A 32 -15.95 3.23 -14.39
CA TYR A 32 -15.67 2.68 -15.71
C TYR A 32 -14.17 2.45 -15.99
N MET A 33 -13.29 3.15 -15.26
CA MET A 33 -11.83 3.03 -15.38
C MET A 33 -11.22 2.09 -14.34
N HIS A 34 -12.03 1.41 -13.53
CA HIS A 34 -11.53 0.70 -12.34
C HIS A 34 -10.35 -0.24 -12.64
N SER A 35 -10.41 -1.03 -13.71
CA SER A 35 -9.34 -1.97 -14.08
C SER A 35 -8.02 -1.26 -14.45
N GLU A 36 -8.11 -0.14 -15.18
CA GLU A 36 -6.95 0.66 -15.58
C GLU A 36 -6.31 1.32 -14.35
N LEU A 37 -7.15 1.92 -13.49
CA LEU A 37 -6.71 2.55 -12.25
C LEU A 37 -6.07 1.53 -11.30
N LEU A 38 -6.67 0.35 -11.12
CA LEU A 38 -6.13 -0.72 -10.29
C LEU A 38 -4.80 -1.25 -10.83
N THR A 39 -4.68 -1.40 -12.16
CA THR A 39 -3.44 -1.83 -12.80
C THR A 39 -2.32 -0.82 -12.58
N ALA A 40 -2.61 0.47 -12.77
CA ALA A 40 -1.67 1.55 -12.51
C ALA A 40 -1.30 1.65 -11.02
N PHE A 41 -2.26 1.40 -10.12
CA PHE A 41 -2.00 1.35 -8.68
C PHE A 41 -1.01 0.22 -8.32
N LYS A 42 -1.31 -1.01 -8.74
CA LYS A 42 -0.48 -2.19 -8.46
C LYS A 42 0.91 -2.09 -9.08
N SER A 43 1.09 -1.37 -10.19
CA SER A 43 2.41 -1.18 -10.80
C SER A 43 3.33 -0.26 -9.99
N GLN A 44 2.80 0.49 -9.01
CA GLN A 44 3.59 1.34 -8.12
C GLN A 44 4.14 0.60 -6.90
N GLU A 45 3.70 -0.64 -6.63
CA GLU A 45 4.14 -1.38 -5.46
C GLU A 45 5.64 -1.73 -5.57
N PRO A 46 6.46 -1.35 -4.57
CA PRO A 46 7.88 -1.62 -4.60
C PRO A 46 8.17 -3.11 -4.38
N THR A 47 9.32 -3.56 -4.90
CA THR A 47 9.80 -4.90 -4.58
C THR A 47 10.19 -5.01 -3.10
N PRO A 48 9.92 -6.15 -2.43
CA PRO A 48 10.26 -6.34 -1.02
C PRO A 48 11.73 -6.08 -0.70
N SER A 49 11.97 -5.43 0.44
CA SER A 49 13.34 -5.11 0.86
C SER A 49 14.00 -6.27 1.63
N GLN A 50 15.34 -6.27 1.69
CA GLN A 50 16.08 -7.23 2.54
C GLN A 50 15.70 -7.10 4.03
N LEU A 51 15.36 -5.89 4.48
CA LEU A 51 14.88 -5.65 5.83
C LEU A 51 13.54 -6.37 6.06
N GLN A 52 12.59 -6.21 5.13
CA GLN A 52 11.29 -6.85 5.19
C GLN A 52 11.40 -8.38 5.22
N HIS A 53 12.24 -8.98 4.37
CA HIS A 53 12.54 -10.42 4.43
C HIS A 53 13.11 -10.84 5.80
N SER A 54 13.96 -10.01 6.40
CA SER A 54 14.57 -10.30 7.70
C SER A 54 13.53 -10.24 8.83
N VAL A 55 12.59 -9.29 8.77
CA VAL A 55 11.48 -9.19 9.72
C VAL A 55 10.53 -10.39 9.56
N ALA A 56 10.14 -10.74 8.34
CA ALA A 56 9.32 -11.92 8.06
C ALA A 56 9.95 -13.21 8.63
N ALA A 57 11.26 -13.40 8.41
CA ALA A 57 11.98 -14.54 8.99
C ALA A 57 11.98 -14.52 10.54
N ALA A 58 12.12 -13.35 11.17
CA ALA A 58 12.06 -13.22 12.62
C ALA A 58 10.67 -13.54 13.18
N LEU A 59 9.61 -13.09 12.51
CA LEU A 59 8.22 -13.37 12.90
C LEU A 59 7.90 -14.87 12.85
N ASN A 60 8.37 -15.56 11.81
CA ASN A 60 8.24 -17.02 11.72
C ASN A 60 8.94 -17.74 12.88
N ARG A 61 10.12 -17.26 13.32
CA ARG A 61 10.86 -17.85 14.45
C ARG A 61 10.14 -17.72 15.79
N ILE A 62 9.31 -16.70 15.97
CA ILE A 62 8.50 -16.51 17.19
C ILE A 62 7.10 -17.15 17.06
N GLY A 63 6.86 -17.93 16.00
CA GLY A 63 5.61 -18.65 15.79
C GLY A 63 4.47 -17.81 15.22
N TRP A 64 4.75 -16.59 14.76
CA TRP A 64 3.76 -15.76 14.06
C TRP A 64 3.78 -16.06 12.56
N ASN A 65 3.12 -17.15 12.18
CA ASN A 65 2.99 -17.57 10.77
C ASN A 65 2.12 -16.56 10.00
N HIS A 66 2.53 -16.18 8.80
CA HIS A 66 1.87 -15.15 8.00
C HIS A 66 2.03 -15.41 6.50
N SER A 67 1.17 -14.78 5.71
CA SER A 67 1.37 -14.59 4.28
C SER A 67 2.29 -13.40 4.06
N PHE A 68 3.35 -13.58 3.27
CA PHE A 68 4.27 -12.53 2.85
C PHE A 68 3.78 -11.89 1.56
N GLU A 69 3.81 -10.55 1.45
CA GLU A 69 3.26 -9.81 0.30
C GLU A 69 1.81 -10.22 -0.02
N TYR A 70 0.95 -10.14 1.00
CA TYR A 70 -0.45 -10.51 0.85
C TYR A 70 -1.23 -9.43 0.11
N GLU A 71 -1.70 -9.73 -1.09
CA GLU A 71 -2.55 -8.83 -1.86
C GLU A 71 -4.01 -8.86 -1.36
N THR A 72 -4.55 -7.70 -1.00
CA THR A 72 -5.97 -7.54 -0.64
C THR A 72 -6.86 -7.50 -1.89
N PRO A 73 -8.19 -7.69 -1.78
CA PRO A 73 -9.11 -7.53 -2.91
C PRO A 73 -9.04 -6.14 -3.59
N GLU A 74 -8.67 -5.12 -2.82
CA GLU A 74 -8.44 -3.75 -3.29
C GLU A 74 -7.03 -3.55 -3.89
N GLY A 75 -6.22 -4.60 -3.97
CA GLY A 75 -4.91 -4.57 -4.63
C GLY A 75 -3.77 -4.01 -3.77
N PHE A 76 -3.98 -3.72 -2.48
CA PHE A 76 -2.89 -3.38 -1.57
C PHE A 76 -2.03 -4.62 -1.31
N SER A 77 -0.71 -4.48 -1.35
CA SER A 77 0.19 -5.51 -0.84
C SER A 77 0.50 -5.25 0.63
N LEU A 78 0.17 -6.19 1.51
CA LEU A 78 0.54 -6.14 2.92
C LEU A 78 1.81 -6.95 3.15
N ASP A 79 2.85 -6.33 3.73
CA ASP A 79 4.18 -6.93 3.83
C ASP A 79 4.13 -8.32 4.51
N MET A 80 3.45 -8.40 5.65
CA MET A 80 3.14 -9.65 6.34
C MET A 80 1.73 -9.62 6.94
N ALA A 81 0.87 -10.57 6.57
CA ALA A 81 -0.53 -10.61 7.00
C ALA A 81 -1.00 -11.97 7.52
N GLN A 82 -1.95 -11.93 8.46
CA GLN A 82 -2.80 -13.04 8.89
C GLN A 82 -4.26 -12.67 8.58
N PRO A 83 -4.78 -13.00 7.38
CA PRO A 83 -6.14 -12.63 6.97
C PRO A 83 -7.23 -13.11 7.94
N GLU A 84 -7.05 -14.27 8.54
CA GLU A 84 -7.99 -14.94 9.46
C GLU A 84 -8.20 -14.13 10.74
N THR A 85 -7.13 -13.50 11.22
CA THR A 85 -7.15 -12.66 12.44
C THR A 85 -7.22 -11.18 12.11
N LYS A 86 -7.25 -10.81 10.82
CA LYS A 86 -7.21 -9.43 10.32
C LYS A 86 -6.04 -8.62 10.91
N SER A 87 -4.89 -9.28 11.09
CA SER A 87 -3.67 -8.67 11.61
C SER A 87 -2.64 -8.55 10.49
N ALA A 88 -1.91 -7.44 10.45
CA ALA A 88 -0.81 -7.22 9.51
C ALA A 88 0.32 -6.44 10.16
N ILE A 89 1.53 -6.59 9.61
CA ILE A 89 2.74 -5.87 9.99
C ILE A 89 3.34 -5.28 8.72
N GLU A 90 3.50 -3.95 8.69
CA GLU A 90 4.17 -3.19 7.64
C GLU A 90 5.58 -2.79 8.08
N VAL A 91 6.55 -2.87 7.19
CA VAL A 91 7.97 -2.61 7.46
C VAL A 91 8.44 -1.35 6.76
N ASP A 92 8.50 -0.25 7.51
CA ASP A 92 9.07 0.99 7.02
C ASP A 92 10.59 1.02 7.14
N GLY A 93 11.26 1.17 5.99
CA GLY A 93 12.70 1.35 5.93
C GLY A 93 13.16 2.73 6.45
N PRO A 94 14.43 2.89 6.88
CA PRO A 94 14.96 4.15 7.41
C PRO A 94 14.80 5.34 6.43
N PHE A 95 14.86 5.08 5.12
CA PHE A 95 14.64 6.09 4.08
C PHE A 95 13.25 6.75 4.14
N HIS A 96 12.25 6.09 4.73
CA HIS A 96 10.92 6.68 4.95
C HIS A 96 10.93 7.79 6.01
N TYR A 97 11.95 7.83 6.86
CA TYR A 97 12.08 8.77 7.97
C TYR A 97 13.19 9.82 7.78
N LEU A 98 14.03 9.68 6.75
CA LEU A 98 15.13 10.60 6.46
C LEU A 98 14.61 11.86 5.75
N LYS A 99 13.90 12.74 6.48
CA LYS A 99 13.83 14.15 6.07
C LYS A 99 15.16 14.83 6.38
N ARG A 100 15.68 15.57 5.40
CA ARG A 100 16.98 16.26 5.44
C ARG A 100 17.01 17.50 6.36
N SER A 101 16.18 17.56 7.41
CA SER A 101 16.13 18.69 8.34
C SER A 101 15.70 18.29 9.76
N GLY A 102 16.67 18.27 10.69
CA GLY A 102 16.43 18.55 12.10
C GLY A 102 16.03 17.37 12.99
N ARG A 103 17.02 16.81 13.71
CA ARG A 103 17.00 16.13 15.03
C ARG A 103 15.97 15.02 15.36
N ARG A 104 14.91 14.80 14.57
CA ARG A 104 13.97 13.68 14.72
C ARG A 104 13.56 13.14 13.35
N PRO A 105 13.58 11.82 13.15
CA PRO A 105 13.03 11.21 11.95
C PRO A 105 11.52 11.53 11.87
N THR A 106 11.05 12.03 10.73
CA THR A 106 9.63 12.29 10.48
C THR A 106 9.24 11.61 9.17
N GLU A 107 8.09 10.95 9.14
CA GLU A 107 7.54 10.31 7.94
C GLU A 107 7.57 11.26 6.73
N ASN A 108 8.03 10.75 5.59
CA ASN A 108 8.16 11.50 4.34
C ASN A 108 6.83 11.70 3.60
N GLY A 109 5.71 11.22 4.15
CA GLY A 109 4.36 11.39 3.59
C GLY A 109 3.95 10.35 2.54
N ARG A 110 4.87 9.49 2.05
CA ARG A 110 4.49 8.32 1.22
C ARG A 110 3.87 7.19 2.04
N THR A 111 4.03 7.22 3.37
CA THR A 111 3.43 6.28 4.32
C THR A 111 1.93 6.52 4.57
N LYS A 112 1.28 7.46 3.87
CA LYS A 112 -0.10 7.87 4.15
C LYS A 112 -1.07 7.44 3.06
N PHE A 113 -1.36 6.14 3.07
CA PHE A 113 -2.62 5.45 2.73
C PHE A 113 -2.29 4.06 2.17
N LYS A 114 -2.14 3.08 3.07
CA LYS A 114 -2.59 1.69 2.87
C LYS A 114 -3.75 1.47 3.85
#